data_AF-A0A4Y2NCV3-F1
#
_entry.id   AF-A0A4Y2NCV3-F1
#
_cell.length_a   1.000
_cell.length_b   1.000
_cell.length_c   1.000
_cell.angle_alpha   90.00
_cell.angle_beta   90.00
_cell.angle_gamma   90.00
#
_symmetry.space_group_name_H-M   'P 1'
#
loop_
_entity.id
_entity.type
_entity.pdbx_description
1 polymer ?
#
loop_
_entity_poly.entity_id
_entity_poly.type
_entity_poly.pdbx_seq_one_letter_code
_entity_poly.pdbx_strand_id
1 'polypeptide(L)'
;MKARLLLLERENNCRKTRLEERQDAIETLRREGTLRMERIHEEMVSRISGKDPDNVLLIPKDPKIDAEYAILIRPKVPDRQDYNVNKDLITKTLERKNSAARIRAINKINKGGVKIAVADENAVQVIKLSLESGNEISDNFELYIPRRRISQVIVYNIDKDIENEKDILDGILAKNIFLADKNNEPLVNVNFKIPARNPNFNHWVLSVSPSIFSTLMTKD
;
A
#
# COMPACT_ATOMS: atom_id res chain seq x y z
N MET A 1 -17.22 24.01 -56.61
CA MET A 1 -16.80 22.93 -55.69
C MET A 1 -15.35 23.09 -55.21
N LYS A 2 -14.38 23.34 -56.11
CA LYS A 2 -12.95 23.49 -55.80
C LYS A 2 -12.59 24.63 -54.82
N ALA A 3 -13.24 25.79 -54.93
CA ALA A 3 -12.97 26.95 -54.05
C ALA A 3 -13.35 26.72 -52.58
N ARG A 4 -14.41 25.94 -52.31
CA ARG A 4 -14.85 25.61 -50.95
C ARG A 4 -13.91 24.61 -50.26
N LEU A 5 -13.30 23.72 -51.04
CA LEU A 5 -12.28 22.78 -50.56
C LEU A 5 -11.01 23.51 -50.11
N LEU A 6 -10.52 24.46 -50.91
CA LEU A 6 -9.33 25.25 -50.58
C LEU A 6 -9.52 26.11 -49.32
N LEU A 7 -10.73 26.63 -49.10
CA LEU A 7 -11.07 27.37 -47.87
C LEU A 7 -11.03 26.45 -46.65
N LEU A 8 -11.60 25.24 -46.75
CA LEU A 8 -11.57 24.25 -45.67
C LEU A 8 -10.15 23.76 -45.36
N GLU A 9 -9.30 23.56 -46.38
CA GLU A 9 -7.88 23.21 -46.18
C GLU A 9 -7.13 24.33 -45.44
N ARG A 10 -7.40 25.59 -45.80
CA ARG A 10 -6.79 26.75 -45.13
C ARG A 10 -7.24 26.87 -43.67
N GLU A 11 -8.53 26.66 -43.40
CA GLU A 11 -9.06 26.66 -42.03
C GLU A 11 -8.50 25.51 -41.19
N ASN A 12 -8.38 24.31 -41.75
CA ASN A 12 -7.81 23.15 -41.05
C ASN A 12 -6.32 23.34 -40.75
N ASN A 13 -5.55 23.90 -41.68
CA ASN A 13 -4.15 24.25 -41.43
C ASN A 13 -4.02 25.29 -40.31
N CYS A 14 -4.87 26.32 -40.30
CA CYS A 14 -4.89 27.32 -39.23
C CYS A 14 -5.24 26.71 -37.86
N ARG A 15 -6.20 25.77 -37.82
CA ARG A 15 -6.55 25.03 -36.58
C ARG A 15 -5.40 24.16 -36.09
N LYS A 16 -4.67 23.53 -37.01
CA LYS A 16 -3.52 22.68 -36.68
C LYS A 16 -2.40 23.48 -36.02
N THR A 17 -2.02 24.63 -36.60
CA THR A 17 -0.99 25.51 -36.01
C THR A 17 -1.39 25.99 -34.61
N ARG A 18 -2.65 26.37 -34.40
CA ARG A 18 -3.16 26.77 -33.08
C ARG A 18 -3.14 25.64 -32.06
N LEU A 19 -3.28 24.39 -32.49
CA LEU A 19 -3.19 23.22 -31.60
C LEU A 19 -1.75 22.95 -31.18
N GLU A 20 -0.81 23.08 -32.12
CA GLU A 20 0.63 22.96 -31.87
C GLU A 20 1.11 24.05 -30.87
N GLU A 21 0.73 25.31 -31.08
CA GLU A 21 1.03 26.42 -30.16
C GLU A 21 0.48 26.18 -28.74
N ARG A 22 -0.72 25.60 -28.63
CA ARG A 22 -1.32 25.27 -27.32
C ARG A 22 -0.59 24.11 -26.64
N GLN A 23 -0.11 23.13 -27.40
CA GLN A 23 0.69 22.03 -26.86
C GLN A 23 2.03 22.55 -26.34
N ASP A 24 2.71 23.44 -27.08
CA ASP A 24 3.96 24.06 -26.65
C ASP A 24 3.78 24.90 -25.37
N ALA A 25 2.67 25.65 -25.27
CA ALA A 25 2.36 26.42 -24.07
C ALA A 25 2.12 25.53 -22.83
N ILE A 26 1.43 24.40 -23.01
CA ILE A 26 1.20 23.42 -21.93
C ILE A 26 2.53 22.79 -21.50
N GLU A 27 3.40 22.43 -22.45
CA GLU A 27 4.68 21.83 -22.14
C GLU A 27 5.62 22.82 -21.42
N THR A 28 5.57 24.10 -21.82
CA THR A 28 6.30 25.19 -21.16
C THR A 28 5.83 25.36 -19.72
N LEU A 29 4.51 25.45 -19.48
CA LEU A 29 3.95 25.53 -18.13
C LEU A 29 4.31 24.30 -17.28
N ARG A 30 4.36 23.11 -17.88
CA ARG A 30 4.77 21.90 -17.18
C ARG A 30 6.24 21.97 -16.76
N ARG A 31 7.14 22.43 -17.63
CA ARG A 31 8.56 22.62 -17.32
C ARG A 31 8.77 23.68 -16.24
N GLU A 32 8.07 24.82 -16.33
CA GLU A 32 8.12 25.86 -15.29
C GLU A 32 7.59 25.36 -13.94
N GLY A 33 6.53 24.56 -13.95
CA GLY A 33 6.00 23.89 -12.76
C GLY A 33 7.06 22.98 -12.11
N THR A 34 7.76 22.17 -12.90
CA THR A 34 8.85 21.32 -12.41
C THR A 34 9.99 22.13 -11.81
N LEU A 35 10.46 23.17 -12.52
CA LEU A 35 11.56 24.03 -12.05
C LEU A 35 11.20 24.80 -10.77
N ARG A 36 9.93 25.22 -10.61
CA ARG A 36 9.46 25.84 -9.37
C ARG A 36 9.49 24.86 -8.20
N MET A 37 9.05 23.62 -8.42
CA MET A 37 9.08 22.59 -7.39
C MET A 37 10.52 22.22 -6.99
N GLU A 38 11.44 22.13 -7.94
CA GLU A 38 12.88 21.92 -7.68
C GLU A 38 13.46 23.06 -6.85
N ARG A 39 13.16 24.32 -7.19
CA ARG A 39 13.65 25.48 -6.44
C ARG A 39 13.11 25.52 -5.01
N ILE A 40 11.82 25.20 -4.81
CA ILE A 40 11.22 25.09 -3.48
C ILE A 40 11.88 23.95 -2.68
N HIS A 41 12.16 22.82 -3.33
CA HIS A 41 12.85 21.70 -2.71
C HIS A 41 14.26 22.09 -2.27
N GLU A 42 15.06 22.71 -3.14
CA GLU A 42 16.41 23.21 -2.80
C GLU A 42 16.39 24.22 -1.65
N GLU A 43 15.42 25.15 -1.64
CA GLU A 43 15.29 26.14 -0.58
C GLU A 43 14.89 25.49 0.76
N MET A 44 13.98 24.51 0.74
CA MET A 44 13.62 23.73 1.94
C MET A 44 14.78 22.87 2.45
N VAL A 45 15.53 22.22 1.55
CA VAL A 45 16.71 21.42 1.89
C VAL A 45 17.78 22.30 2.52
N SER A 46 18.03 23.51 2.00
CA SER A 46 19.00 24.47 2.56
C SER A 46 18.61 24.96 3.97
N ARG A 47 17.31 25.18 4.21
CA ARG A 47 16.82 25.60 5.55
C ARG A 47 16.90 24.50 6.60
N ILE A 48 16.92 23.23 6.18
CA ILE A 48 16.90 22.07 7.09
C ILE A 48 18.30 21.44 7.24
N SER A 49 19.17 21.57 6.22
CA SER A 49 20.53 21.01 6.19
C SER A 49 21.55 21.92 6.88
N GLY A 50 21.42 22.03 8.20
CA GLY A 50 22.60 22.14 9.04
C GLY A 50 23.24 20.76 9.18
N LYS A 51 24.21 20.46 8.30
CA LYS A 51 25.15 19.31 8.33
C LYS A 51 24.52 17.91 8.43
N ASP A 52 24.31 17.26 7.28
CA ASP A 52 24.93 15.96 6.94
C ASP A 52 24.46 15.49 5.54
N PRO A 53 25.37 15.13 4.61
CA PRO A 53 25.05 14.94 3.19
C PRO A 53 24.61 13.52 2.75
N ASP A 54 24.38 12.56 3.65
CA ASP A 54 24.22 11.13 3.24
C ASP A 54 22.78 10.64 3.00
N ASN A 55 21.84 11.52 2.64
CA ASN A 55 20.48 11.07 2.26
C ASN A 55 20.31 11.00 0.74
N VAL A 56 20.95 9.99 0.14
CA VAL A 56 20.69 9.60 -1.25
C VAL A 56 19.28 9.02 -1.37
N LEU A 57 18.50 9.62 -2.27
CA LEU A 57 17.16 9.22 -2.64
C LEU A 57 17.19 7.88 -3.40
N LEU A 58 16.97 6.77 -2.68
CA LEU A 58 16.68 5.48 -3.30
C LEU A 58 15.19 5.19 -3.15
N ILE A 59 14.47 5.20 -4.29
CA ILE A 59 13.14 4.61 -4.39
C ILE A 59 13.32 3.13 -4.02
N PRO A 60 12.67 2.60 -2.97
CA PRO A 60 12.79 1.19 -2.65
C PRO A 60 12.32 0.37 -3.84
N LYS A 61 13.19 -0.52 -4.33
CA LYS A 61 12.74 -1.72 -5.04
C LYS A 61 11.83 -2.43 -4.07
N ASP A 62 10.55 -2.57 -4.40
CA ASP A 62 9.56 -3.29 -3.59
C ASP A 62 10.20 -4.58 -3.06
N PRO A 63 10.49 -4.68 -1.75
CA PRO A 63 10.72 -5.98 -1.17
C PRO A 63 9.37 -6.68 -1.32
N LYS A 64 9.29 -7.64 -2.25
CA LYS A 64 8.17 -8.57 -2.37
C LYS A 64 8.10 -9.43 -1.10
N ILE A 65 7.73 -8.82 0.00
CA ILE A 65 6.91 -9.48 0.99
C ILE A 65 5.50 -9.11 0.54
N ASP A 66 5.05 -9.77 -0.53
CA ASP A 66 3.64 -9.76 -0.91
C ASP A 66 2.90 -10.10 0.37
N ALA A 67 2.16 -9.13 0.92
CA ALA A 67 1.37 -9.36 2.11
C ALA A 67 0.47 -10.56 1.81
N GLU A 68 0.81 -11.73 2.37
CA GLU A 68 0.25 -12.99 1.92
C GLU A 68 -1.22 -13.01 2.33
N TYR A 69 -2.11 -12.81 1.36
CA TYR A 69 -3.54 -12.96 1.58
C TYR A 69 -3.79 -14.44 1.87
N ALA A 70 -4.38 -14.75 3.03
CA ALA A 70 -4.52 -16.12 3.47
C ALA A 70 -5.87 -16.39 4.11
N ILE A 71 -6.31 -17.64 4.03
CA ILE A 71 -7.43 -18.17 4.79
C ILE A 71 -6.90 -19.32 5.64
N LEU A 72 -7.17 -19.28 6.93
CA LEU A 72 -6.87 -20.35 7.86
C LEU A 72 -8.13 -21.18 8.06
N ILE A 73 -7.99 -22.50 7.90
CA ILE A 73 -9.07 -23.47 8.02
C ILE A 73 -8.67 -24.42 9.14
N ARG A 74 -9.43 -24.40 10.24
CA ARG A 74 -9.13 -25.20 11.43
C ARG A 74 -10.23 -26.22 11.68
N PRO A 75 -9.90 -27.49 11.95
CA PRO A 75 -10.90 -28.45 12.39
C PRO A 75 -11.52 -27.98 13.70
N LYS A 76 -12.86 -28.03 13.80
CA LYS A 76 -13.57 -27.76 15.07
C LYS A 76 -13.41 -28.91 16.06
N VAL A 77 -13.28 -30.12 15.52
CA VAL A 77 -13.26 -31.37 16.28
C VAL A 77 -11.84 -31.97 16.32
N PRO A 78 -11.41 -32.52 17.47
CA PRO A 78 -10.04 -33.00 17.67
C PRO A 78 -9.72 -34.33 16.96
N ASP A 79 -10.72 -35.05 16.48
CA ASP A 79 -10.59 -36.28 15.69
C ASP A 79 -10.16 -36.01 14.24
N ARG A 80 -10.36 -34.79 13.72
CA ARG A 80 -9.94 -34.38 12.38
C ARG A 80 -8.58 -33.68 12.36
N GLN A 81 -7.56 -34.27 13.00
CA GLN A 81 -6.20 -33.70 13.04
C GLN A 81 -5.27 -34.12 11.88
N ASP A 82 -5.75 -34.96 10.96
CA ASP A 82 -4.97 -35.34 9.78
C ASP A 82 -4.99 -34.24 8.70
N TYR A 83 -3.83 -33.61 8.50
CA TYR A 83 -3.66 -32.56 7.50
C TYR A 83 -3.92 -33.03 6.06
N ASN A 84 -3.47 -34.23 5.69
CA ASN A 84 -3.56 -34.69 4.29
C ASN A 84 -5.01 -34.98 3.92
N VAL A 85 -5.76 -35.62 4.84
CA VAL A 85 -7.20 -35.87 4.66
C VAL A 85 -7.97 -34.55 4.56
N ASN A 86 -7.70 -33.61 5.45
CA ASN A 86 -8.36 -32.31 5.44
C ASN A 86 -8.01 -31.49 4.19
N LYS A 87 -6.74 -31.49 3.78
CA LYS A 87 -6.27 -30.82 2.56
C LYS A 87 -6.99 -31.35 1.33
N ASP A 88 -7.09 -32.67 1.19
CA ASP A 88 -7.75 -33.32 0.06
C ASP A 88 -9.24 -32.94 -0.01
N LEU A 89 -9.95 -33.01 1.13
CA LEU A 89 -11.36 -32.61 1.23
C LEU A 89 -11.58 -31.14 0.83
N ILE A 90 -10.76 -30.24 1.37
CA ILE A 90 -10.85 -28.80 1.08
C ILE A 90 -10.55 -28.54 -0.40
N THR A 91 -9.52 -29.18 -0.96
CA THR A 91 -9.12 -29.00 -2.37
C THR A 91 -10.22 -29.48 -3.32
N LYS A 92 -10.77 -30.68 -3.09
CA LYS A 92 -11.89 -31.21 -3.87
C LYS A 92 -13.14 -30.32 -3.81
N THR A 93 -13.40 -29.70 -2.66
CA THR A 93 -14.52 -28.76 -2.50
C THR A 93 -14.32 -27.51 -3.34
N LEU A 94 -13.10 -26.98 -3.39
CA LEU A 94 -12.74 -25.81 -4.20
C LEU A 94 -12.82 -26.11 -5.71
N GLU A 95 -12.33 -27.27 -6.13
CA GLU A 95 -12.40 -27.73 -7.51
C GLU A 95 -13.85 -27.89 -7.98
N ARG A 96 -14.70 -28.54 -7.17
CA ARG A 96 -16.12 -28.75 -7.49
C ARG A 96 -16.86 -27.43 -7.71
N LYS A 97 -16.51 -26.40 -6.92
CA LYS A 97 -17.16 -25.09 -6.99
C LYS A 97 -16.55 -24.17 -8.04
N ASN A 98 -15.54 -24.64 -8.79
CA ASN A 98 -14.86 -23.92 -9.85
C ASN A 98 -14.54 -22.46 -9.46
N SER A 99 -13.97 -22.28 -8.27
CA SER A 99 -13.61 -20.94 -7.80
C SER A 99 -12.52 -20.38 -8.72
N ALA A 100 -12.83 -19.31 -9.46
CA ALA A 100 -11.87 -18.63 -10.34
C ALA A 100 -10.71 -17.93 -9.58
N ALA A 101 -10.67 -18.05 -8.26
CA ALA A 101 -9.68 -17.43 -7.40
C ALA A 101 -8.31 -18.09 -7.55
N ARG A 102 -7.27 -17.27 -7.72
CA ARG A 102 -5.89 -17.73 -7.90
C ARG A 102 -5.27 -18.12 -6.55
N ILE A 103 -5.20 -19.43 -6.30
CA ILE A 103 -4.50 -20.00 -5.14
C ILE A 103 -3.00 -20.05 -5.44
N ARG A 104 -2.19 -19.52 -4.53
CA ARG A 104 -0.71 -19.53 -4.61
C ARG A 104 -0.11 -20.77 -3.94
N ALA A 105 -0.62 -21.13 -2.76
CA ALA A 105 -0.11 -22.24 -1.99
C ALA A 105 -1.16 -22.78 -1.02
N ILE A 106 -1.03 -24.06 -0.66
CA ILE A 106 -1.81 -24.72 0.39
C ILE A 106 -0.83 -25.36 1.37
N ASN A 107 -0.80 -24.85 2.60
CA ASN A 107 0.19 -25.18 3.62
C ASN A 107 -0.46 -25.80 4.86
N LYS A 108 0.31 -26.62 5.58
CA LYS A 108 -0.09 -27.20 6.87
C LYS A 108 -0.04 -26.16 7.98
N ILE A 109 -1.05 -26.16 8.85
CA ILE A 109 -1.01 -25.48 10.15
C ILE A 109 -1.27 -26.47 11.29
N ASN A 110 -1.16 -26.00 12.53
CA ASN A 110 -1.26 -26.85 13.71
C ASN A 110 -2.62 -27.59 13.78
N LYS A 111 -2.63 -28.76 14.44
CA LYS A 111 -3.82 -29.61 14.69
C LYS A 111 -4.59 -29.98 13.41
N GLY A 112 -3.87 -30.32 12.34
CA GLY A 112 -4.48 -30.75 11.08
C GLY A 112 -5.13 -29.65 10.25
N GLY A 113 -5.00 -28.38 10.64
CA GLY A 113 -5.55 -27.29 9.85
C GLY A 113 -4.78 -27.02 8.56
N VAL A 114 -5.41 -26.23 7.71
CA VAL A 114 -4.92 -25.85 6.38
C VAL A 114 -4.86 -24.33 6.25
N LYS A 115 -3.76 -23.80 5.71
CA LYS A 115 -3.63 -22.41 5.28
C LYS A 115 -3.67 -22.36 3.76
N ILE A 116 -4.59 -21.60 3.20
CA ILE A 116 -4.65 -21.31 1.76
C ILE A 116 -4.12 -19.90 1.54
N ALA A 117 -3.04 -19.77 0.77
CA ALA A 117 -2.48 -18.50 0.34
C ALA A 117 -3.03 -18.12 -1.04
N VAL A 118 -3.43 -16.87 -1.22
CA VAL A 118 -4.13 -16.38 -2.42
C VAL A 118 -3.50 -15.09 -2.94
N ALA A 119 -3.88 -14.69 -4.15
CA ALA A 119 -3.25 -13.57 -4.84
C ALA A 119 -3.62 -12.19 -4.30
N ASP A 120 -4.87 -12.00 -3.89
CA ASP A 120 -5.45 -10.71 -3.53
C ASP A 120 -6.60 -10.87 -2.52
N GLU A 121 -7.08 -9.76 -1.97
CA GLU A 121 -8.13 -9.74 -0.96
C GLU A 121 -9.50 -10.21 -1.50
N ASN A 122 -9.81 -9.90 -2.75
CA ASN A 122 -11.07 -10.34 -3.36
C ASN A 122 -11.12 -11.88 -3.47
N ALA A 123 -9.99 -12.48 -3.86
CA ALA A 123 -9.81 -13.93 -3.90
C ALA A 123 -10.00 -14.58 -2.52
N VAL A 124 -9.58 -13.92 -1.43
CA VAL A 124 -9.84 -14.39 -0.05
C VAL A 124 -11.34 -14.52 0.18
N GLN A 125 -12.09 -13.48 -0.15
CA GLN A 125 -13.52 -13.45 0.12
C GLN A 125 -14.29 -14.46 -0.73
N VAL A 126 -13.94 -14.59 -2.02
CA VAL A 126 -14.53 -15.58 -2.92
C VAL A 126 -14.29 -17.00 -2.43
N ILE A 127 -13.06 -17.35 -2.05
CA ILE A 127 -12.72 -18.68 -1.55
C ILE A 127 -13.42 -18.96 -0.23
N LYS A 128 -13.47 -17.99 0.67
CA LYS A 128 -14.19 -18.14 1.95
C LYS A 128 -15.66 -18.45 1.73
N LEU A 129 -16.36 -17.65 0.92
CA LEU A 129 -17.79 -17.87 0.60
C LEU A 129 -18.03 -19.22 -0.12
N SER A 130 -17.11 -19.60 -1.01
CA SER A 130 -17.16 -20.89 -1.70
C SER A 130 -17.04 -22.05 -0.70
N LEU A 131 -16.16 -21.96 0.29
CA LEU A 131 -16.02 -23.01 1.30
C LEU A 131 -17.20 -23.03 2.29
N GLU A 132 -17.69 -21.86 2.73
CA GLU A 132 -18.79 -21.73 3.68
C GLU A 132 -20.13 -22.21 3.12
N SER A 133 -20.35 -22.09 1.81
CA SER A 133 -21.59 -22.56 1.18
C SER A 133 -21.73 -24.10 1.13
N GLY A 134 -20.77 -24.87 1.64
CA GLY A 134 -20.86 -26.33 1.75
C GLY A 134 -21.02 -26.78 3.20
N ASN A 135 -22.08 -27.53 3.50
CA ASN A 135 -22.35 -28.05 4.86
C ASN A 135 -21.15 -28.82 5.42
N GLU A 136 -20.52 -29.68 4.62
CA GLU A 136 -19.38 -30.50 5.09
C GLU A 136 -18.19 -29.68 5.59
N ILE A 137 -17.89 -28.54 4.97
CA ILE A 137 -16.80 -27.67 5.42
C ILE A 137 -17.26 -26.78 6.57
N SER A 138 -18.42 -26.14 6.43
CA SER A 138 -18.98 -25.23 7.43
C SER A 138 -19.24 -25.93 8.78
N ASP A 139 -19.67 -27.19 8.77
CA ASP A 139 -19.98 -27.95 9.97
C ASP A 139 -18.71 -28.37 10.70
N ASN A 140 -17.69 -28.84 9.97
CA ASN A 140 -16.50 -29.47 10.54
C ASN A 140 -15.31 -28.53 10.75
N PHE A 141 -15.28 -27.39 10.06
CA PHE A 141 -14.14 -26.48 10.07
C PHE A 141 -14.56 -25.05 10.40
N GLU A 142 -13.67 -24.34 11.10
CA GLU A 142 -13.75 -22.92 11.32
C GLU A 142 -12.81 -22.21 10.32
N LEU A 143 -13.36 -21.24 9.59
CA LEU A 143 -12.63 -20.45 8.62
C LEU A 143 -12.32 -19.08 9.20
N TYR A 144 -11.05 -18.71 9.23
CA TYR A 144 -10.58 -17.44 9.75
C TYR A 144 -9.67 -16.75 8.75
N ILE A 145 -10.01 -15.50 8.43
CA ILE A 145 -9.10 -14.60 7.71
C ILE A 145 -8.21 -13.95 8.77
N PRO A 146 -6.89 -14.20 8.74
CA PRO A 146 -5.98 -13.63 9.72
C PRO A 146 -5.98 -12.12 9.62
N ARG A 147 -6.38 -11.46 10.71
CA ARG A 147 -6.22 -10.01 10.84
C ARG A 147 -4.74 -9.65 10.79
N ARG A 148 -4.39 -8.78 9.87
CA ARG A 148 -3.07 -8.16 9.79
C ARG A 148 -2.87 -7.31 11.04
N ARG A 149 -1.84 -7.61 11.83
CA ARG A 149 -1.50 -6.84 13.03
C ARG A 149 -0.96 -5.49 12.59
N ILE A 150 -1.63 -4.40 12.98
CA ILE A 150 -1.10 -3.05 12.78
C ILE A 150 0.21 -2.94 13.57
N SER A 151 1.26 -2.52 12.88
CA SER A 151 2.57 -2.35 13.48
C SER A 151 2.66 -0.97 14.12
N GLN A 152 3.37 -0.89 15.24
CA GLN A 152 3.68 0.38 15.91
C GLN A 152 5.13 0.76 15.64
N VAL A 153 5.36 2.04 15.32
CA VAL A 153 6.67 2.63 15.10
C VAL A 153 6.83 3.81 16.05
N ILE A 154 8.03 4.01 16.59
CA ILE A 154 8.32 5.13 17.47
C ILE A 154 9.28 6.07 16.74
N VAL A 155 8.89 7.34 16.65
CA VAL A 155 9.76 8.42 16.19
C VAL A 155 10.33 9.11 17.43
N TYR A 156 11.66 9.07 17.56
CA TYR A 156 12.37 9.57 18.74
C TYR A 156 12.74 11.05 18.61
N ASN A 157 13.02 11.65 19.77
CA ASN A 157 13.61 12.99 19.92
C ASN A 157 12.93 14.10 19.12
N ILE A 158 11.61 14.13 19.13
CA ILE A 158 10.86 15.26 18.57
C ILE A 158 10.79 16.37 19.61
N ASP A 159 10.98 17.61 19.17
CA ASP A 159 10.92 18.79 20.03
C ASP A 159 9.61 18.82 20.83
N LYS A 160 9.72 19.17 22.11
CA LYS A 160 8.58 19.17 23.03
C LYS A 160 7.52 20.18 22.61
N ASP A 161 7.93 21.26 21.95
CA ASP A 161 7.07 22.33 21.46
C ASP A 161 6.09 21.83 20.38
N ILE A 162 6.40 20.70 19.73
CA ILE A 162 5.48 20.07 18.79
C ILE A 162 4.49 19.22 19.59
N GLU A 163 3.30 19.78 19.79
CA GLU A 163 2.25 19.14 20.58
C GLU A 163 1.13 18.53 19.75
N ASN A 164 0.93 19.02 18.52
CA ASN A 164 -0.18 18.63 17.67
C ASN A 164 0.20 17.43 16.79
N GLU A 165 -0.68 16.44 16.72
CA GLU A 165 -0.55 15.29 15.81
C GLU A 165 -0.38 15.72 14.35
N LYS A 166 -1.06 16.80 13.94
CA LYS A 166 -0.97 17.32 12.58
C LYS A 166 0.44 17.79 12.23
N ASP A 167 1.10 18.53 13.12
CA ASP A 167 2.43 19.08 12.86
C ASP A 167 3.48 17.95 12.71
N ILE A 168 3.34 16.91 13.53
CA ILE A 168 4.13 15.68 13.41
C ILE A 168 3.89 14.99 12.08
N LEU A 169 2.61 14.82 11.73
CA LEU A 169 2.21 14.13 10.51
C LEU A 169 2.72 14.88 9.27
N ASP A 170 2.51 16.19 9.20
CA ASP A 170 2.98 17.05 8.12
C ASP A 170 4.50 16.97 7.97
N GLY A 171 5.23 17.01 9.10
CA GLY A 171 6.69 16.86 9.11
C GLY A 171 7.17 15.47 8.64
N ILE A 172 6.48 14.40 9.04
CA ILE A 172 6.77 13.03 8.60
C ILE A 172 6.51 12.88 7.11
N LEU A 173 5.37 13.33 6.61
CA LEU A 173 4.97 13.23 5.20
C LEU A 173 5.89 14.06 4.30
N ALA A 174 6.29 15.26 4.74
CA ALA A 174 7.22 16.10 4.00
C ALA A 174 8.56 15.42 3.69
N LYS A 175 9.04 14.55 4.59
CA LYS A 175 10.28 13.77 4.39
C LYS A 175 10.05 12.40 3.77
N ASN A 176 8.82 11.88 3.80
CA ASN A 176 8.49 10.52 3.44
C ASN A 176 7.25 10.47 2.54
N ILE A 177 7.40 10.90 1.29
CA ILE A 177 6.31 10.92 0.30
C ILE A 177 5.61 9.56 0.10
N PHE A 178 6.31 8.44 0.36
CA PHE A 178 5.75 7.09 0.25
C PHE A 178 4.78 6.73 1.40
N LEU A 179 4.70 7.56 2.43
CA LEU A 179 3.73 7.43 3.53
C LEU A 179 2.41 8.16 3.20
N ALA A 180 2.27 8.73 2.00
CA ALA A 180 1.03 9.29 1.50
C ALA A 180 0.47 8.44 0.34
N ASP A 181 -0.85 8.41 0.21
CA ASP A 181 -1.52 7.76 -0.92
C ASP A 181 -1.58 8.66 -2.17
N LYS A 182 -2.29 8.22 -3.21
CA LYS A 182 -2.42 8.98 -4.48
C LYS A 182 -3.20 10.29 -4.33
N ASN A 183 -4.01 10.42 -3.28
CA ASN A 183 -4.78 11.62 -2.96
C ASN A 183 -4.03 12.51 -1.94
N ASN A 184 -2.78 12.17 -1.63
CA ASN A 184 -1.96 12.81 -0.61
C ASN A 184 -2.50 12.63 0.82
N GLU A 185 -3.30 11.60 1.05
CA GLU A 185 -3.80 11.23 2.37
C GLU A 185 -2.76 10.37 3.11
N PRO A 186 -2.58 10.58 4.42
CA PRO A 186 -1.62 9.84 5.24
C PRO A 186 -1.97 8.36 5.31
N LEU A 187 -0.97 7.51 5.06
CA LEU A 187 -1.04 6.06 5.27
C LEU A 187 -0.55 5.62 6.65
N VAL A 188 -0.28 6.58 7.54
CA VAL A 188 0.18 6.39 8.91
C VAL A 188 -0.75 7.14 9.85
N ASN A 189 -0.94 6.62 11.05
CA ASN A 189 -1.74 7.27 12.08
C ASN A 189 -0.86 7.64 13.29
N VAL A 190 -1.00 8.85 13.81
CA VAL A 190 -0.36 9.27 15.06
C VAL A 190 -1.20 8.78 16.22
N ASN A 191 -0.60 8.13 17.22
CA ASN A 191 -1.34 7.57 18.36
C ASN A 191 -1.23 8.43 19.60
N PHE A 192 -0.01 8.64 20.09
CA PHE A 192 0.28 9.39 21.31
C PHE A 192 1.76 9.71 21.41
N LYS A 193 2.09 10.68 22.27
CA LYS A 193 3.46 11.02 22.64
C LYS A 193 3.84 10.43 24.00
N ILE A 194 5.11 10.06 24.15
CA ILE A 194 5.73 9.56 25.38
C ILE A 194 6.85 10.54 25.74
N PRO A 195 7.00 10.96 27.01
CA PRO A 195 8.11 11.82 27.40
C PRO A 195 9.45 11.11 27.17
N ALA A 196 10.41 11.84 26.58
CA ALA A 196 11.77 11.36 26.46
C ALA A 196 12.51 11.49 27.79
N ARG A 197 13.68 10.83 27.90
CA ARG A 197 14.58 11.02 29.05
C ARG A 197 15.06 12.47 29.15
N ASN A 198 15.28 13.12 28.00
CA ASN A 198 15.58 14.54 27.96
C ASN A 198 14.24 15.33 27.95
N PRO A 199 14.01 16.23 28.92
CA PRO A 199 12.73 16.92 29.07
C PRO A 199 12.40 17.88 27.92
N ASN A 200 13.35 18.19 27.04
CA ASN A 200 13.17 19.01 25.84
C ASN A 200 12.59 18.22 24.67
N PHE A 201 12.42 16.90 24.79
CA PHE A 201 11.95 16.07 23.71
C PHE A 201 10.82 15.13 24.14
N ASN A 202 10.02 14.73 23.15
CA ASN A 202 9.07 13.65 23.22
C ASN A 202 9.40 12.57 22.19
N HIS A 203 8.84 11.39 22.38
CA HIS A 203 8.79 10.32 21.39
C HIS A 203 7.35 10.18 20.93
N TRP A 204 7.12 9.96 19.64
CA TRP A 204 5.79 9.81 19.08
C TRP A 204 5.57 8.39 18.60
N VAL A 205 4.49 7.78 19.07
CA VAL A 205 4.07 6.45 18.64
C VAL A 205 3.11 6.60 17.48
N LEU A 206 3.41 5.90 16.39
CA LEU A 206 2.64 5.85 15.17
C LEU A 206 2.18 4.43 14.89
N SER A 207 1.05 4.30 14.21
CA SER A 207 0.49 3.05 13.72
C SER A 207 0.61 3.02 12.20
N VAL A 208 1.16 1.92 11.70
CA VAL A 208 1.39 1.74 10.27
C VAL A 208 0.85 0.39 9.82
N SER A 209 0.38 0.34 8.57
CA SER A 209 -0.02 -0.93 7.97
C SER A 209 1.20 -1.86 7.81
N PRO A 210 1.03 -3.19 7.82
CA PRO A 210 2.16 -4.11 7.70
C PRO A 210 2.98 -3.97 6.43
N SER A 211 2.35 -3.57 5.32
CA SER A 211 3.07 -3.30 4.07
C SER A 211 4.04 -2.14 4.25
N ILE A 212 3.58 -1.03 4.83
CA ILE A 212 4.40 0.16 5.09
C ILE A 212 5.48 -0.15 6.12
N PHE A 213 5.14 -0.89 7.18
CA PHE A 213 6.11 -1.36 8.15
C PHE A 213 7.23 -2.15 7.48
N SER A 214 6.88 -3.10 6.61
CA SER A 214 7.87 -3.87 5.86
C SER A 214 8.78 -2.95 5.06
N THR A 215 8.24 -1.97 4.35
CA THR A 215 9.03 -0.99 3.57
C THR A 215 9.98 -0.18 4.45
N LEU A 216 9.52 0.25 5.63
CA LEU A 216 10.34 0.99 6.60
C LEU A 216 11.52 0.15 7.10
N MET A 217 11.31 -1.15 7.36
CA MET A 217 12.32 -2.05 7.91
C MET A 217 13.31 -2.59 6.87
N THR A 218 13.03 -2.44 5.58
CA THR A 218 13.90 -2.89 4.48
C THR A 218 14.75 -1.77 3.87
N LYS A 219 14.58 -0.53 4.35
CA LYS A 219 15.47 0.58 4.00
C LYS A 219 16.74 0.46 4.86
N ASP A 220 17.74 -0.21 4.32
CA ASP A 220 19.15 -0.07 4.71
C ASP A 220 19.85 0.87 3.72
#